data_AF-A0A1F7RSK8-F1
#
_entry.id   AF-A0A1F7RSK8-F1
#
_cell.length_a   1.000
_cell.length_b   1.000
_cell.length_c   1.000
_cell.angle_alpha   90.00
_cell.angle_beta   90.00
_cell.angle_gamma   90.00
#
_symmetry.space_group_name_H-M   'P 1'
#
loop_
_entity.id
_entity.type
_entity.pdbx_description
1 polymer ?
#
loop_
_entity_poly.entity_id
_entity_poly.type
_entity_poly.pdbx_seq_one_letter_code
_entity_poly.pdbx_strand_id
1 'polypeptide(L)'
;MKIFLLNFRASIVKGLRFVMKKSYVFERIFLIIVVSIPFIFFYCETKESNSPRSINKNIPIEKLKPTETPLSKDIHKSSSGINSKVIAYYFHTTVRCPTCLDIEASARFIIEKDFAAQIDDGKLIWMPFNLDDPGGRELEKEFDISVSTLVLVKLQNGKHREFKKLEKVWELIGDPELFDRYIAAELQQFLEKSFSSKDQEMFESN
;
A
#
# COMPACT_ATOMS: atom_id res chain seq x y z
N MET A 1 25.03 -51.38 56.97
CA MET A 1 25.55 -50.00 57.12
C MET A 1 24.37 -49.00 57.15
N LYS A 2 23.31 -49.26 57.91
CA LYS A 2 23.00 -48.59 59.19
C LYS A 2 24.16 -47.82 59.81
N ILE A 3 23.92 -46.54 60.10
CA ILE A 3 24.39 -45.70 61.22
C ILE A 3 24.42 -44.23 60.73
N PHE A 4 23.93 -43.31 61.58
CA PHE A 4 23.62 -41.90 61.36
C PHE A 4 22.31 -41.61 60.57
N LEU A 5 21.09 -41.49 61.11
CA LEU A 5 20.56 -41.20 62.46
C LEU A 5 21.37 -40.23 63.29
N LEU A 6 21.04 -38.94 63.16
CA LEU A 6 21.09 -37.84 64.14
C LEU A 6 20.91 -36.57 63.29
N ASN A 7 19.71 -36.04 63.11
CA ASN A 7 19.08 -35.20 64.12
C ASN A 7 17.58 -35.07 63.80
N PHE A 8 16.70 -35.50 64.70
CA PHE A 8 16.20 -34.70 65.83
C PHE A 8 15.00 -33.83 65.43
N ARG A 9 13.82 -34.44 65.52
CA ARG A 9 12.64 -33.91 66.23
C ARG A 9 12.54 -32.38 66.33
N ALA A 10 11.91 -31.75 65.34
CA ALA A 10 11.10 -30.52 65.47
C ALA A 10 10.54 -30.20 64.07
N SER A 11 9.29 -30.46 63.70
CA SER A 11 8.11 -29.75 64.16
C SER A 11 6.87 -30.39 63.50
N ILE A 12 6.34 -31.45 64.11
CA ILE A 12 5.03 -32.02 63.75
C ILE A 12 3.98 -31.33 64.65
N VAL A 13 3.76 -30.01 64.54
CA VAL A 13 2.60 -29.30 65.17
C VAL A 13 2.27 -27.94 64.50
N LYS A 14 2.30 -27.83 63.17
CA LYS A 14 1.77 -26.61 62.49
C LYS A 14 0.75 -26.92 61.38
N GLY A 15 0.22 -28.14 61.36
CA GLY A 15 -0.76 -28.62 60.37
C GLY A 15 -2.24 -28.42 60.75
N LEU A 16 -2.56 -27.60 61.76
CA LEU A 16 -3.93 -27.48 62.25
C LEU A 16 -4.34 -26.03 62.53
N ARG A 17 -4.08 -25.13 61.59
CA ARG A 17 -4.60 -23.75 61.69
C ARG A 17 -4.66 -23.00 60.37
N PHE A 18 -5.18 -23.61 59.30
CA PHE A 18 -5.65 -22.82 58.15
C PHE A 18 -6.69 -23.53 57.28
N VAL A 19 -7.59 -24.30 57.91
CA VAL A 19 -8.92 -24.54 57.33
C VAL A 19 -9.74 -23.34 57.78
N MET A 20 -9.83 -22.28 56.96
CA MET A 20 -10.85 -21.21 56.97
C MET A 20 -10.35 -20.00 56.17
N LYS A 21 -10.32 -20.11 54.83
CA LYS A 21 -10.35 -18.95 53.91
C LYS A 21 -10.69 -19.37 52.47
N LYS A 22 -11.51 -20.43 52.32
CA LYS A 22 -11.85 -21.06 51.03
C LYS A 22 -13.14 -20.53 50.39
N SER A 23 -13.58 -19.31 50.74
CA SER A 23 -14.86 -18.77 50.23
C SER A 23 -14.83 -17.29 49.85
N TYR A 24 -13.66 -16.62 49.82
CA TYR A 24 -13.60 -15.18 49.52
C TYR A 24 -12.76 -14.80 48.28
N VAL A 25 -12.02 -15.74 47.70
CA VAL A 25 -11.19 -15.49 46.50
C VAL A 25 -11.97 -15.79 45.22
N PHE A 26 -12.94 -16.70 45.25
CA PHE A 26 -13.66 -17.15 44.05
C PHE A 26 -14.72 -16.14 43.57
N GLU A 27 -15.42 -15.44 44.47
CA GLU A 27 -16.38 -14.38 44.07
C GLU A 27 -15.72 -13.14 43.47
N ARG A 28 -14.54 -12.75 43.97
CA ARG A 28 -13.84 -11.57 43.43
C ARG A 28 -13.14 -11.84 42.10
N ILE A 29 -12.82 -13.10 41.79
CA ILE A 29 -12.33 -13.49 40.46
C ILE A 29 -13.48 -13.47 39.43
N PHE A 30 -14.70 -13.85 39.82
CA PHE A 30 -15.86 -13.83 38.92
C PHE A 30 -16.29 -12.41 38.53
N LEU A 31 -16.21 -11.43 39.45
CA LEU A 31 -16.50 -10.02 39.14
C LEU A 31 -15.43 -9.34 38.27
N ILE A 32 -14.17 -9.76 38.32
CA ILE A 32 -13.12 -9.26 37.41
C ILE A 32 -13.31 -9.87 36.02
N ILE A 33 -13.70 -11.14 35.92
CA ILE A 33 -13.97 -11.82 34.65
C ILE A 33 -15.17 -11.20 33.92
N VAL A 34 -16.26 -10.82 34.60
CA VAL A 34 -17.45 -10.25 33.94
C VAL A 34 -17.29 -8.77 33.55
N VAL A 35 -16.38 -8.02 34.20
CA VAL A 35 -16.13 -6.59 33.88
C VAL A 35 -14.91 -6.40 32.95
N SER A 36 -13.95 -7.33 32.93
CA SER A 36 -12.76 -7.25 32.05
C SER A 36 -12.92 -7.98 30.71
N ILE A 37 -13.77 -9.02 30.61
CA ILE A 37 -14.00 -9.72 29.34
C ILE A 37 -14.70 -8.88 28.26
N PRO A 38 -15.65 -7.96 28.55
CA PRO A 38 -16.17 -7.06 27.52
C PRO A 38 -15.20 -5.93 27.13
N PHE A 39 -14.14 -5.68 27.90
CA PHE A 39 -13.12 -4.68 27.57
C PHE A 39 -12.04 -5.21 26.61
N ILE A 40 -11.81 -6.52 26.58
CA ILE A 40 -10.91 -7.17 25.60
C ILE A 40 -11.60 -7.31 24.23
N PHE A 41 -12.94 -7.45 24.19
CA PHE A 41 -13.72 -7.49 22.95
C PHE A 41 -13.91 -6.13 22.25
N PHE A 42 -13.53 -5.02 22.89
CA PHE A 42 -13.55 -3.67 22.27
C PHE A 42 -12.15 -3.15 21.89
N TYR A 43 -11.07 -3.81 22.34
CA TYR A 43 -9.69 -3.41 22.05
C TYR A 43 -8.86 -4.47 21.29
N CYS A 44 -9.49 -5.52 20.75
CA CYS A 44 -8.84 -6.42 19.79
C CYS A 44 -9.26 -6.07 18.37
N GLU A 45 -8.75 -4.94 17.89
CA GLU A 45 -8.60 -4.68 16.47
C GLU A 45 -7.16 -5.03 16.07
N THR A 46 -6.94 -6.25 15.59
CA THR A 46 -5.80 -6.55 14.71
C THR A 46 -6.19 -7.61 13.70
N LYS A 47 -6.39 -7.13 12.47
CA LYS A 47 -5.96 -7.70 11.18
C LYS A 47 -5.79 -9.22 11.12
N GLU A 48 -6.80 -9.85 10.54
CA GLU A 48 -6.68 -11.19 9.99
C GLU A 48 -6.06 -11.12 8.58
N SER A 49 -4.73 -11.25 8.53
CA SER A 49 -4.00 -11.63 7.32
C SER A 49 -4.25 -13.12 7.07
N ASN A 50 -5.30 -13.43 6.32
CA ASN A 50 -5.47 -14.74 5.73
C ASN A 50 -5.16 -14.64 4.24
N SER A 51 -3.95 -15.07 3.91
CA SER A 51 -3.61 -15.61 2.60
C SER A 51 -4.46 -16.87 2.35
N PRO A 52 -5.17 -16.93 1.22
CA PRO A 52 -5.26 -18.18 0.50
C PRO A 52 -4.50 -18.06 -0.83
N ARG A 53 -3.30 -18.66 -0.84
CA ARG A 53 -2.74 -19.23 -2.05
C ARG A 53 -3.69 -20.34 -2.54
N SER A 54 -4.52 -20.03 -3.52
CA SER A 54 -5.04 -21.02 -4.47
C SER A 54 -5.30 -20.34 -5.81
N ILE A 55 -4.28 -20.42 -6.67
CA ILE A 55 -4.41 -20.12 -8.10
C ILE A 55 -5.36 -21.17 -8.67
N ASN A 56 -6.63 -20.80 -8.89
CA ASN A 56 -7.50 -21.56 -9.76
C ASN A 56 -7.01 -21.34 -11.20
N LYS A 57 -6.16 -22.25 -11.66
CA LYS A 57 -5.84 -22.41 -13.07
C LYS A 57 -7.12 -22.92 -13.74
N ASN A 58 -7.83 -22.07 -14.47
CA ASN A 58 -8.70 -22.40 -15.62
C ASN A 58 -9.49 -21.16 -16.08
N ILE A 59 -8.80 -20.19 -16.69
CA ILE A 59 -9.47 -19.23 -17.57
C ILE A 59 -8.88 -19.45 -18.97
N PRO A 60 -9.66 -20.00 -19.92
CA PRO A 60 -9.27 -20.11 -21.31
C PRO A 60 -9.05 -18.71 -21.91
N ILE A 61 -7.84 -18.47 -22.40
CA ILE A 61 -7.49 -17.31 -23.23
C ILE A 61 -8.09 -17.55 -24.62
N GLU A 62 -9.36 -17.21 -24.80
CA GLU A 62 -9.98 -17.09 -26.13
C GLU A 62 -9.76 -15.64 -26.62
N LYS A 63 -8.70 -15.48 -27.41
CA LYS A 63 -8.53 -14.54 -28.53
C LYS A 63 -9.33 -13.22 -28.48
N LEU A 64 -8.65 -12.13 -28.11
CA LEU A 64 -9.05 -10.78 -28.51
C LEU A 64 -8.04 -10.23 -29.51
N LYS A 65 -8.36 -10.45 -30.78
CA LYS A 65 -7.84 -9.74 -31.95
C LYS A 65 -8.56 -8.39 -32.02
N PRO A 66 -7.88 -7.24 -32.24
CA PRO A 66 -8.57 -5.99 -32.47
C PRO A 66 -9.30 -6.05 -33.81
N THR A 67 -10.61 -5.84 -33.81
CA THR A 67 -11.40 -5.53 -35.00
C THR A 67 -12.28 -4.34 -34.64
N GLU A 68 -12.28 -3.38 -35.55
CA GLU A 68 -12.74 -2.02 -35.38
C GLU A 68 -14.27 -1.92 -35.17
N THR A 69 -14.62 -0.86 -34.46
CA THR A 69 -15.92 -0.26 -34.07
C THR A 69 -17.13 -0.51 -35.01
N PRO A 70 -18.38 -0.49 -34.45
CA PRO A 70 -19.10 0.79 -34.40
C PRO A 70 -19.96 1.04 -33.14
N LEU A 71 -19.77 2.24 -32.59
CA LEU A 71 -20.72 3.14 -31.94
C LEU A 71 -22.14 2.63 -31.59
N SER A 72 -22.44 2.50 -30.28
CA SER A 72 -23.76 2.86 -29.70
C SER A 72 -23.58 3.17 -28.20
N LYS A 73 -23.66 4.47 -27.85
CA LYS A 73 -24.72 5.07 -27.01
C LYS A 73 -25.00 4.27 -25.73
N ASP A 74 -24.43 4.73 -24.63
CA ASP A 74 -25.15 5.00 -23.39
C ASP A 74 -24.43 6.10 -22.60
N ILE A 75 -25.16 7.20 -22.38
CA ILE A 75 -24.72 8.39 -21.64
C ILE A 75 -25.34 8.28 -20.25
N HIS A 76 -24.50 8.06 -19.23
CA HIS A 76 -24.81 8.42 -17.85
C HIS A 76 -23.71 9.35 -17.32
N LYS A 77 -23.94 10.64 -17.58
CA LYS A 77 -23.56 11.86 -16.82
C LYS A 77 -22.42 11.74 -15.80
N SER A 78 -21.22 12.23 -16.19
CA SER A 78 -20.38 13.05 -15.30
C SER A 78 -19.44 13.97 -16.09
N SER A 79 -19.57 15.27 -15.79
CA SER A 79 -18.75 16.44 -16.15
C SER A 79 -18.24 16.63 -17.58
N SER A 80 -18.88 17.56 -18.29
CA SER A 80 -18.24 18.36 -19.34
C SER A 80 -17.15 19.23 -18.69
N GLY A 81 -15.90 18.82 -18.87
CA GLY A 81 -14.68 19.48 -18.41
C GLY A 81 -13.52 18.60 -18.84
N ILE A 82 -12.41 19.20 -19.27
CA ILE A 82 -11.23 18.49 -19.77
C ILE A 82 -10.93 17.26 -18.87
N ASN A 83 -10.98 16.05 -19.43
CA ASN A 83 -10.73 14.80 -18.70
C ASN A 83 -9.22 14.63 -18.55
N SER A 84 -8.63 15.48 -17.70
CA SER A 84 -7.24 15.42 -17.31
C SER A 84 -7.07 14.35 -16.24
N LYS A 85 -6.03 13.52 -16.38
CA LYS A 85 -5.65 12.52 -15.37
C LYS A 85 -4.14 12.51 -15.23
N VAL A 86 -3.65 12.12 -14.06
CA VAL A 86 -2.23 11.85 -13.83
C VAL A 86 -2.02 10.35 -13.70
N ILE A 87 -0.99 9.82 -14.35
CA ILE A 87 -0.51 8.46 -14.14
C ILE A 87 0.87 8.56 -13.51
N ALA A 88 1.06 7.88 -12.38
CA ALA A 88 2.36 7.62 -11.78
C ALA A 88 2.83 6.25 -12.23
N TYR A 89 3.68 6.22 -13.25
CA TYR A 89 4.30 5.00 -13.77
C TYR A 89 5.54 4.65 -12.96
N TYR A 90 5.65 3.39 -12.53
CA TYR A 90 6.95 2.84 -12.14
C TYR A 90 7.44 1.89 -13.23
N PHE A 91 8.33 2.38 -14.09
CA PHE A 91 8.90 1.59 -15.17
C PHE A 91 10.00 0.68 -14.62
N HIS A 92 9.97 -0.58 -15.01
CA HIS A 92 10.99 -1.57 -14.67
C HIS A 92 11.16 -2.57 -15.83
N THR A 93 12.21 -3.39 -15.81
CA THR A 93 12.30 -4.57 -16.68
C THR A 93 11.94 -5.82 -15.87
N THR A 94 11.93 -6.98 -16.51
CA THR A 94 11.67 -8.27 -15.86
C THR A 94 12.72 -8.60 -14.80
N VAL A 95 13.98 -8.21 -15.05
CA VAL A 95 15.09 -8.41 -14.12
C VAL A 95 15.18 -7.22 -13.18
N ARG A 96 14.98 -7.45 -11.88
CA ARG A 96 14.90 -6.38 -10.87
C ARG A 96 15.89 -6.61 -9.75
N CYS A 97 16.64 -5.58 -9.38
CA CYS A 97 17.49 -5.61 -8.20
C CYS A 97 16.67 -5.27 -6.93
N PRO A 98 17.19 -5.55 -5.72
CA PRO A 98 16.51 -5.22 -4.47
C PRO A 98 16.10 -3.75 -4.38
N THR A 99 16.98 -2.82 -4.76
CA THR A 99 16.67 -1.38 -4.72
C THR A 99 15.52 -0.99 -5.66
N CYS A 100 15.37 -1.63 -6.82
CA CYS A 100 14.20 -1.41 -7.69
C CYS A 100 12.89 -1.85 -7.01
N LEU A 101 12.94 -2.93 -6.23
CA LEU A 101 11.76 -3.40 -5.48
C LEU A 101 11.42 -2.44 -4.34
N ASP A 102 12.44 -1.97 -3.63
CA ASP A 102 12.28 -1.03 -2.51
C ASP A 102 11.72 0.32 -2.96
N ILE A 103 12.22 0.87 -4.07
CA ILE A 103 11.70 2.13 -4.63
C ILE A 103 10.25 1.96 -5.05
N GLU A 104 9.89 0.87 -5.75
CA GLU A 104 8.49 0.64 -6.14
C GLU A 104 7.58 0.54 -4.92
N ALA A 105 7.94 -0.30 -3.94
CA ALA A 105 7.13 -0.54 -2.76
C ALA A 105 6.95 0.75 -1.94
N SER A 106 8.02 1.53 -1.77
CA SER A 106 7.97 2.79 -1.02
C SER A 106 7.12 3.83 -1.75
N ALA A 107 7.33 4.02 -3.06
CA ALA A 107 6.53 4.94 -3.87
C ALA A 107 5.04 4.55 -3.86
N ARG A 108 4.74 3.26 -4.07
CA ARG A 108 3.37 2.73 -3.99
C ARG A 108 2.72 3.06 -2.65
N PHE A 109 3.41 2.78 -1.55
CA PHE A 109 2.90 3.00 -0.21
C PHE A 109 2.50 4.47 0.02
N ILE A 110 3.37 5.41 -0.35
CA ILE A 110 3.10 6.85 -0.22
C ILE A 110 1.92 7.26 -1.08
N ILE A 111 1.89 6.80 -2.34
CA ILE A 111 0.82 7.13 -3.30
C ILE A 111 -0.53 6.63 -2.80
N GLU A 112 -0.61 5.37 -2.38
CA GLU A 112 -1.85 4.77 -1.89
C GLU A 112 -2.29 5.38 -0.55
N LYS A 113 -1.35 5.75 0.32
CA LYS A 113 -1.63 6.35 1.63
C LYS A 113 -2.08 7.81 1.53
N ASP A 114 -1.32 8.64 0.82
CA ASP A 114 -1.49 10.10 0.86
C ASP A 114 -2.38 10.65 -0.27
N PHE A 115 -2.56 9.87 -1.34
CA PHE A 115 -3.34 10.26 -2.52
C PHE A 115 -4.54 9.35 -2.79
N ALA A 116 -5.01 8.63 -1.76
CA ALA A 116 -6.17 7.73 -1.86
C ALA A 116 -7.39 8.42 -2.49
N ALA A 117 -7.71 9.64 -2.06
CA ALA A 117 -8.84 10.39 -2.59
C ALA A 117 -8.71 10.68 -4.10
N GLN A 118 -7.51 11.00 -4.59
CA GLN A 118 -7.26 11.26 -6.01
C GLN A 118 -7.29 9.97 -6.83
N ILE A 119 -6.91 8.85 -6.24
CA ILE A 119 -7.05 7.52 -6.85
C ILE A 119 -8.53 7.15 -6.95
N ASP A 120 -9.30 7.32 -5.88
CA ASP A 120 -10.74 7.02 -5.82
C ASP A 120 -11.53 7.91 -6.80
N ASP A 121 -11.14 9.19 -6.93
CA ASP A 121 -11.70 10.13 -7.90
C ASP A 121 -11.27 9.85 -9.35
N GLY A 122 -10.35 8.91 -9.57
CA GLY A 122 -9.79 8.59 -10.90
C GLY A 122 -8.91 9.70 -11.50
N LYS A 123 -8.45 10.64 -10.67
CA LYS A 123 -7.54 11.74 -11.03
C LYS A 123 -6.08 11.30 -11.03
N LEU A 124 -5.72 10.32 -10.21
CA LEU A 124 -4.40 9.71 -10.14
C LEU A 124 -4.51 8.19 -10.37
N ILE A 125 -3.56 7.62 -11.11
CA ILE A 125 -3.45 6.17 -11.33
C ILE A 125 -2.03 5.75 -10.99
N TRP A 126 -1.88 4.77 -10.10
CA TRP A 126 -0.61 4.08 -9.88
C TRP A 126 -0.47 2.93 -10.88
N MET A 127 0.64 2.89 -11.64
CA MET A 127 0.84 1.89 -12.69
C MET A 127 2.30 1.42 -12.76
N PRO A 128 2.70 0.36 -12.05
CA PRO A 128 3.95 -0.31 -12.36
C PRO A 128 3.86 -0.92 -13.76
N PHE A 129 4.89 -0.74 -14.58
CA PHE A 129 4.90 -1.19 -15.97
C PHE A 129 6.23 -1.85 -16.33
N ASN A 130 6.17 -3.07 -16.86
CA ASN A 130 7.33 -3.79 -17.35
C ASN A 130 7.65 -3.37 -18.79
N LEU A 131 8.81 -2.76 -19.02
CA LEU A 131 9.27 -2.32 -20.35
C LEU A 131 9.52 -3.48 -21.33
N ASP A 132 9.65 -4.71 -20.82
CA ASP A 132 9.75 -5.91 -21.68
C ASP A 132 8.38 -6.34 -22.25
N ASP A 133 7.27 -5.82 -21.71
CA ASP A 133 5.92 -6.11 -22.18
C ASP A 133 5.60 -5.35 -23.49
N PRO A 134 4.58 -5.78 -24.26
CA PRO A 134 4.17 -5.08 -25.47
C PRO A 134 3.84 -3.60 -25.22
N GLY A 135 4.38 -2.71 -26.05
CA GLY A 135 4.27 -1.25 -25.89
C GLY A 135 5.39 -0.63 -25.05
N GLY A 136 6.22 -1.43 -24.40
CA GLY A 136 7.30 -0.93 -23.55
C GLY A 136 8.38 -0.17 -24.31
N ARG A 137 8.76 -0.58 -25.52
CA ARG A 137 9.76 0.14 -26.35
C ARG A 137 9.30 1.53 -26.77
N GLU A 138 8.00 1.68 -27.05
CA GLU A 138 7.42 2.97 -27.39
C GLU A 138 7.46 3.91 -26.18
N LEU A 139 7.11 3.42 -24.99
CA LEU A 139 7.15 4.19 -23.73
C LEU A 139 8.59 4.49 -23.29
N GLU A 140 9.50 3.54 -23.43
CA GLU A 140 10.93 3.70 -23.16
C GLU A 140 11.52 4.85 -23.97
N LYS A 141 11.19 4.88 -25.27
CA LYS A 141 11.61 5.97 -26.18
C LYS A 141 10.90 7.29 -25.88
N GLU A 142 9.60 7.26 -25.61
CA GLU A 142 8.80 8.46 -25.36
C GLU A 142 9.27 9.22 -24.11
N PHE A 143 9.60 8.48 -23.05
CA PHE A 143 10.00 9.05 -21.76
C PHE A 143 11.51 9.05 -21.52
N ASP A 144 12.31 8.63 -22.51
CA ASP A 144 13.77 8.52 -22.42
C ASP A 144 14.21 7.77 -21.15
N ILE A 145 13.75 6.52 -21.06
CA ILE A 145 14.00 5.64 -19.92
C ILE A 145 15.16 4.71 -20.26
N SER A 146 16.18 4.71 -19.41
CA SER A 146 17.35 3.81 -19.53
C SER A 146 17.49 2.84 -18.36
N VAL A 147 16.79 3.11 -17.26
CA VAL A 147 16.82 2.34 -16.01
C VAL A 147 15.44 2.39 -15.36
N SER A 148 15.18 1.55 -14.35
CA SER A 148 13.92 1.61 -13.61
C SER A 148 13.68 3.02 -13.06
N THR A 149 12.50 3.57 -13.29
CA THR A 149 12.26 4.99 -12.99
C THR A 149 10.79 5.26 -12.70
N LEU A 150 10.55 6.20 -11.78
CA LEU A 150 9.23 6.72 -11.48
C LEU A 150 8.96 7.94 -12.37
N VAL A 151 7.85 7.93 -13.10
CA VAL A 151 7.45 9.00 -14.02
C VAL A 151 6.02 9.42 -13.75
N LEU A 152 5.80 10.72 -13.57
CA LEU A 152 4.47 11.31 -13.51
C LEU A 152 4.08 11.78 -14.90
N VAL A 153 2.91 11.41 -15.38
CA VAL A 153 2.44 11.71 -16.73
C VAL A 153 1.05 12.32 -16.67
N LYS A 154 0.88 13.48 -17.30
CA LYS A 154 -0.43 14.13 -17.48
C LYS A 154 -1.06 13.63 -18.78
N LEU A 155 -2.18 12.94 -18.65
CA LEU A 155 -3.11 12.66 -19.74
C LEU A 155 -4.08 13.82 -19.90
N GLN A 156 -4.19 14.33 -21.11
CA GLN A 156 -5.26 15.26 -21.48
C GLN A 156 -5.89 14.80 -22.78
N ASN A 157 -7.18 14.51 -22.75
CA ASN A 157 -7.91 13.96 -23.89
C ASN A 157 -7.24 12.68 -24.46
N GLY A 158 -6.72 11.83 -23.57
CA GLY A 158 -6.10 10.54 -23.93
C GLY A 158 -4.70 10.63 -24.54
N LYS A 159 -4.08 11.82 -24.57
CA LYS A 159 -2.69 12.01 -25.04
C LYS A 159 -1.78 12.45 -23.90
N HIS A 160 -0.55 11.94 -23.89
CA HIS A 160 0.52 12.46 -23.03
C HIS A 160 0.79 13.92 -23.40
N ARG A 161 0.70 14.82 -22.41
CA ARG A 161 0.95 16.26 -22.61
C ARG A 161 2.20 16.74 -21.90
N GLU A 162 2.44 16.19 -20.73
CA GLU A 162 3.55 16.57 -19.86
C GLU A 162 3.95 15.35 -19.06
N PHE A 163 5.25 15.21 -18.80
CA PHE A 163 5.75 14.21 -17.88
C PHE A 163 6.92 14.74 -17.06
N LYS A 164 7.17 14.10 -15.92
CA LYS A 164 8.32 14.38 -15.04
C LYS A 164 8.92 13.07 -14.55
N LYS A 165 10.22 12.87 -14.78
CA LYS A 165 11.00 11.78 -14.17
C LYS A 165 11.40 12.18 -12.75
N LEU A 166 11.14 11.31 -11.77
CA LEU A 166 11.45 11.54 -10.37
C LEU A 166 12.80 10.92 -10.04
N GLU A 167 13.88 11.41 -10.67
CA GLU A 167 15.20 10.75 -10.61
C GLU A 167 15.81 10.74 -9.20
N LYS A 168 15.45 11.73 -8.35
CA LYS A 168 15.96 11.81 -6.96
C LYS A 168 15.52 10.66 -6.06
N VAL A 169 14.56 9.83 -6.49
CA VAL A 169 14.20 8.61 -5.73
C VAL A 169 15.40 7.71 -5.48
N TRP A 170 16.36 7.67 -6.39
CA TRP A 170 17.58 6.88 -6.26
C TRP A 170 18.53 7.43 -5.19
N GLU A 171 18.59 8.75 -5.05
CA GLU A 171 19.40 9.41 -4.02
C GLU A 171 18.75 9.29 -2.64
N LEU A 172 17.42 9.33 -2.61
CA LEU A 172 16.64 9.44 -1.37
C LEU A 172 16.20 8.11 -0.78
N ILE A 173 16.31 6.98 -1.50
CA ILE A 173 15.82 5.67 -1.00
C ILE A 173 16.48 5.23 0.32
N GLY A 174 17.66 5.77 0.65
CA GLY A 174 18.33 5.54 1.94
C GLY A 174 17.80 6.38 3.12
N ASP A 175 16.94 7.37 2.86
CA ASP A 175 16.32 8.24 3.85
C ASP A 175 14.79 8.26 3.64
N PRO A 176 14.04 7.42 4.37
CA PRO A 176 12.60 7.31 4.20
C PRO A 176 11.85 8.63 4.38
N GLU A 177 12.27 9.50 5.30
CA GLU A 177 11.57 10.77 5.54
C GLU A 177 11.77 11.75 4.39
N LEU A 178 12.98 11.82 3.82
CA LEU A 178 13.23 12.64 2.64
C LEU A 178 12.55 12.05 1.39
N PHE A 179 12.55 10.72 1.25
CA PHE A 179 11.88 10.02 0.15
C PHE A 179 10.37 10.31 0.16
N ASP A 180 9.72 10.12 1.31
CA ASP A 180 8.28 10.33 1.48
C ASP A 180 7.88 11.76 1.13
N ARG A 181 8.59 12.74 1.70
CA ARG A 181 8.34 14.17 1.42
C ARG A 181 8.54 14.51 -0.04
N TYR A 182 9.58 13.95 -0.67
CA TYR A 182 9.88 14.20 -2.06
C TYR A 182 8.75 13.71 -2.97
N ILE A 183 8.33 12.45 -2.82
CA ILE A 183 7.24 11.87 -3.62
C ILE A 183 5.93 12.68 -3.43
N ALA A 184 5.56 12.97 -2.19
CA ALA A 184 4.34 13.71 -1.89
C ALA A 184 4.35 15.12 -2.50
N ALA A 185 5.46 15.86 -2.34
CA ALA A 185 5.58 17.21 -2.90
C ALA A 185 5.52 17.20 -4.44
N GLU A 186 6.20 16.25 -5.07
CA GLU A 186 6.22 16.12 -6.53
C GLU A 186 4.85 15.79 -7.10
N LEU A 187 4.14 14.82 -6.51
CA LEU A 187 2.79 14.47 -6.92
C LEU A 187 1.79 15.60 -6.70
N GLN A 188 1.84 16.26 -5.54
CA GLN A 188 0.96 17.37 -5.25
C GLN A 188 1.15 18.51 -6.28
N GLN A 189 2.39 18.92 -6.51
CA GLN A 189 2.71 19.96 -7.50
C GLN A 189 2.23 19.55 -8.91
N PHE A 190 2.48 18.29 -9.30
CA PHE A 190 2.12 17.81 -10.63
C PHE A 190 0.60 17.72 -10.82
N LEU A 191 -0.14 17.30 -9.79
CA LEU A 191 -1.60 17.28 -9.77
C LEU A 191 -2.16 18.70 -9.86
N GLU A 192 -1.68 19.65 -9.06
CA GLU A 192 -2.13 21.04 -9.10
C GLU A 192 -1.94 21.67 -10.49
N LYS A 193 -0.76 21.48 -11.09
CA LYS A 193 -0.50 21.91 -12.48
C LYS A 193 -1.40 21.20 -13.49
N SER A 194 -1.74 19.94 -13.25
CA SER A 194 -2.57 19.17 -14.18
C SER A 194 -4.02 19.67 -14.29
N PHE A 195 -4.54 20.29 -13.23
CA PHE A 195 -5.94 20.73 -13.13
C PHE A 195 -6.15 22.25 -13.12
N SER A 196 -5.09 23.06 -13.19
CA SER A 196 -5.19 24.51 -13.29
C SER A 196 -5.44 24.96 -14.75
N SER A 197 -6.64 25.49 -15.03
CA SER A 197 -7.16 25.84 -16.36
C SER A 197 -6.49 27.04 -17.06
N LYS A 198 -5.26 27.42 -16.72
CA LYS A 198 -4.64 28.67 -17.19
C LYS A 198 -3.53 28.54 -18.23
N ASP A 199 -3.08 27.34 -18.58
CA ASP A 199 -1.91 27.17 -19.47
C ASP A 199 -2.26 27.15 -20.98
N GLN A 200 -3.42 27.67 -21.39
CA GLN A 200 -3.90 27.55 -22.78
C GLN A 200 -3.47 28.70 -23.72
N GLU A 201 -2.53 29.56 -23.33
CA GLU A 201 -1.97 30.60 -24.21
C GLU A 201 -0.44 30.72 -24.06
N MET A 202 0.35 29.79 -24.60
CA MET A 202 1.76 30.10 -24.89
C MET A 202 2.43 29.22 -25.97
N PHE A 203 1.68 28.64 -26.90
CA PHE A 203 2.30 27.86 -27.98
C PHE A 203 1.60 28.07 -29.33
N GLU A 204 1.51 29.33 -29.77
CA GLU A 204 1.19 29.65 -31.16
C GLU A 204 1.90 30.92 -31.66
N SER A 205 3.15 31.11 -31.23
CA SER A 205 4.04 32.11 -31.84
C SER A 205 5.51 31.66 -31.80
N ASN A 206 5.91 30.83 -32.75
CA ASN A 206 7.21 30.89 -33.42
C ASN A 206 7.20 30.06 -34.70
#